data_AF-I0Z6S3-F1
#
_entry.id   AF-I0Z6S3-F1
#
_cell.length_a   1.000
_cell.length_b   1.000
_cell.length_c   1.000
_cell.angle_alpha   90.00
_cell.angle_beta   90.00
_cell.angle_gamma   90.00
#
_symmetry.space_group_name_H-M   'P 1'
#
loop_
_entity.id
_entity.type
_entity.pdbx_description
1 polymer ?
#
loop_
_entity_poly.entity_id
_entity_poly.type
_entity_poly.pdbx_seq_one_letter_code
_entity_poly.pdbx_strand_id
1 'polypeptide(L)'
;WPLRRWFRLLWCLLAAACLGFLPWLIIEFKQADYSIHYQAWFIAGIFVLLALPVSIYEVAMQLEYFSRPRMQIYVIRILWMVPVYGLDSWFALRFESTQIYLDTFRECYEAFVIYSFFMYLLAYLEEEYGDISVYLSTKEEIPHMWGIQYLYKPWQMGDDFLWQCKKGVLGYVILRPLMTAVGVVAQLLGVYGDGKLRFDCVYLYTTIISNVSQFWALYCLVLFYRGTKYELAPIRPVSKFLTVKAVVFLTYW
;
A
#
# COMPACT_ATOMS: atom_id res chain seq x y z
N TRP A 1 16.60 -24.98 5.39
CA TRP A 1 15.39 -25.84 5.49
C TRP A 1 14.92 -26.12 6.94
N PRO A 2 15.73 -26.64 7.89
CA PRO A 2 15.27 -26.86 9.27
C PRO A 2 15.03 -25.54 10.03
N LEU A 3 15.91 -24.53 9.85
CA LEU A 3 15.80 -23.23 10.53
C LEU A 3 14.45 -22.52 10.30
N ARG A 4 13.89 -22.62 9.08
CA ARG A 4 12.57 -22.04 8.74
C ARG A 4 11.41 -22.73 9.46
N ARG A 5 11.51 -24.05 9.68
CA ARG A 5 10.47 -24.80 10.41
C ARG A 5 10.52 -24.44 11.89
N TRP A 6 11.72 -24.32 12.45
CA TRP A 6 11.94 -23.86 13.83
C TRP A 6 11.47 -22.42 14.03
N PHE A 7 11.83 -21.50 13.13
CA PHE A 7 11.34 -20.12 13.19
C PHE A 7 9.81 -20.05 13.14
N ARG A 8 9.17 -20.74 12.18
CA ARG A 8 7.70 -20.77 12.10
C ARG A 8 7.05 -21.36 13.34
N LEU A 9 7.57 -22.47 13.87
CA LEU A 9 7.04 -23.09 15.07
C LEU A 9 7.19 -22.17 16.29
N LEU A 10 8.38 -21.59 16.47
CA LEU A 10 8.67 -20.64 17.54
C LEU A 10 7.75 -19.41 17.43
N TRP A 11 7.49 -18.92 16.21
CA TRP A 11 6.57 -17.82 16.00
C TRP A 11 5.12 -18.20 16.27
N CYS A 12 4.66 -19.36 15.79
CA CYS A 12 3.30 -19.82 16.10
C CYS A 12 3.09 -19.97 17.62
N LEU A 13 4.11 -20.45 18.34
CA LEU A 13 4.06 -20.56 19.80
C LEU A 13 4.02 -19.20 20.49
N LEU A 14 4.87 -18.25 20.08
CA LEU A 14 4.88 -16.88 20.61
C LEU A 14 3.59 -16.12 20.32
N ALA A 15 3.02 -16.28 19.13
CA ALA A 15 1.74 -15.68 18.75
C ALA A 15 0.58 -16.28 19.56
N ALA A 16 0.55 -17.62 19.73
CA ALA A 16 -0.44 -18.28 20.57
C ALA A 16 -0.33 -17.86 22.04
N ALA A 17 0.90 -17.71 22.56
CA ALA A 17 1.15 -17.21 23.90
C ALA A 17 0.66 -15.76 24.07
N CYS A 18 0.93 -14.88 23.10
CA CYS A 18 0.41 -13.51 23.12
C CYS A 18 -1.12 -13.44 23.06
N LEU A 19 -1.76 -14.29 22.26
CA LEU A 19 -3.23 -14.37 22.18
C LEU A 19 -3.88 -14.82 23.50
N GLY A 20 -3.21 -15.65 24.29
CA GLY A 20 -3.67 -16.03 25.64
C GLY A 20 -3.36 -14.98 26.71
N PHE A 21 -2.24 -14.29 26.58
CA PHE A 21 -1.76 -13.29 27.56
C PHE A 21 -2.49 -11.93 27.43
N LEU A 22 -2.82 -11.52 26.21
CA LEU A 22 -3.50 -10.23 25.93
C LEU A 22 -4.85 -10.08 26.67
N PRO A 23 -5.78 -11.05 26.65
CA PRO A 23 -7.04 -10.95 27.40
C PRO A 23 -6.84 -10.83 28.90
N TRP A 24 -5.89 -11.58 29.45
CA TRP A 24 -5.55 -11.52 30.88
C TRP A 24 -5.03 -10.14 31.26
N LEU A 25 -4.14 -9.57 30.43
CA LEU A 25 -3.55 -8.25 30.65
C LEU A 25 -4.58 -7.11 30.51
N ILE A 26 -5.55 -7.25 29.60
CA ILE A 26 -6.69 -6.32 29.47
C ILE A 26 -7.55 -6.33 30.74
N ILE A 27 -7.80 -7.51 31.32
CA ILE A 27 -8.57 -7.64 32.56
C ILE A 27 -7.82 -6.96 33.72
N GLU A 28 -6.51 -7.21 33.85
CA GLU A 28 -5.66 -6.60 34.88
C GLU A 28 -5.63 -5.07 34.76
N PHE A 29 -5.46 -4.54 33.54
CA PHE A 29 -5.49 -3.10 33.29
C PHE A 29 -6.83 -2.45 33.60
N LYS A 30 -7.94 -3.16 33.37
CA LYS A 30 -9.28 -2.69 33.72
C LYS A 30 -9.49 -2.69 35.24
N GLN A 31 -8.89 -3.63 35.97
CA GLN A 31 -8.97 -3.68 37.44
C GLN A 31 -8.10 -2.60 38.10
N ALA A 32 -6.97 -2.26 37.49
CA ALA A 32 -6.05 -1.23 37.99
C ALA A 32 -6.38 0.21 37.55
N ASP A 33 -7.52 0.42 36.87
CA ASP A 33 -8.06 1.72 36.44
C ASP A 33 -7.07 2.59 35.64
N TYR A 34 -6.24 1.95 34.80
CA TYR A 34 -5.31 2.66 33.91
C TYR A 34 -6.08 3.40 32.80
N SER A 35 -5.59 4.56 32.40
CA SER A 35 -6.21 5.32 31.31
C SER A 35 -6.15 4.59 29.95
N ILE A 36 -7.24 4.70 29.20
CA ILE A 36 -7.50 3.99 27.92
C ILE A 36 -6.35 4.15 26.93
N HIS A 37 -5.74 5.33 26.90
CA HIS A 37 -4.66 5.65 25.96
C HIS A 37 -3.39 4.81 26.20
N TYR A 38 -3.03 4.53 27.46
CA TYR A 38 -1.87 3.68 27.75
C TYR A 38 -2.17 2.21 27.48
N GLN A 39 -3.41 1.77 27.72
CA GLN A 39 -3.86 0.42 27.38
C GLN A 39 -3.77 0.19 25.85
N ALA A 40 -4.30 1.13 25.06
CA ALA A 40 -4.28 1.06 23.60
C ALA A 40 -2.84 1.05 23.05
N TRP A 41 -1.97 1.93 23.55
CA TRP A 41 -0.57 1.98 23.14
C TRP A 41 0.20 0.69 23.43
N PHE A 42 -0.03 0.10 24.61
CA PHE A 42 0.64 -1.15 25.01
C PHE A 42 0.16 -2.35 24.17
N ILE A 43 -1.15 -2.46 23.95
CA ILE A 43 -1.74 -3.52 23.12
C ILE A 43 -1.24 -3.39 21.67
N ALA A 44 -1.26 -2.19 21.10
CA ALA A 44 -0.71 -1.93 19.77
C ALA A 44 0.77 -2.30 19.66
N GLY A 45 1.57 -1.98 20.69
CA GLY A 45 2.98 -2.35 20.77
C GLY A 45 3.21 -3.86 20.71
N ILE A 46 2.37 -4.66 21.39
CA ILE A 46 2.44 -6.13 21.30
C ILE A 46 2.18 -6.59 19.86
N PHE A 47 1.12 -6.10 19.21
CA PHE A 47 0.81 -6.47 17.82
C PHE A 47 1.92 -6.08 16.83
N VAL A 48 2.54 -4.91 17.01
CA VAL A 48 3.66 -4.46 16.18
C VAL A 48 4.91 -5.33 16.40
N LEU A 49 5.19 -5.69 17.66
CA LEU A 49 6.28 -6.60 18.00
C LEU A 49 6.04 -8.02 17.45
N LEU A 50 4.78 -8.42 17.27
CA LEU A 50 4.41 -9.64 16.55
C LEU A 50 4.59 -9.51 15.03
N ALA A 51 4.16 -8.39 14.44
CA ALA A 51 4.18 -8.22 12.98
C ALA A 51 5.58 -7.97 12.40
N LEU A 52 6.42 -7.19 13.10
CA LEU A 52 7.73 -6.76 12.59
C LEU A 52 8.68 -7.94 12.30
N PRO A 53 8.91 -8.90 13.21
CA PRO A 53 9.80 -10.02 12.94
C PRO A 53 9.28 -10.93 11.81
N VAL A 54 7.95 -11.09 11.66
CA VAL A 54 7.37 -11.82 10.51
C VAL A 54 7.77 -11.14 9.21
N SER A 55 7.51 -9.84 9.10
CA SER A 55 7.80 -9.10 7.86
C SER A 55 9.30 -9.06 7.55
N ILE A 56 10.14 -8.82 8.55
CA ILE A 56 11.61 -8.83 8.38
C ILE A 56 12.08 -10.21 7.93
N TYR A 57 11.53 -11.29 8.50
CA TYR A 57 11.85 -12.65 8.07
C TYR A 57 11.43 -12.94 6.63
N GLU A 58 10.24 -12.50 6.22
CA GLU A 58 9.77 -12.64 4.83
C GLU A 58 10.66 -11.87 3.85
N VAL A 59 11.07 -10.65 4.19
CA VAL A 59 12.00 -9.85 3.37
C VAL A 59 13.37 -10.53 3.29
N ALA A 60 13.92 -10.99 4.42
CA ALA A 60 15.19 -11.71 4.45
C ALA A 60 15.15 -12.97 3.59
N MET A 61 14.04 -13.71 3.64
CA MET A 61 13.82 -14.88 2.80
C MET A 61 13.80 -14.54 1.30
N GLN A 62 13.18 -13.43 0.89
CA GLN A 62 13.19 -12.99 -0.50
C GLN A 62 14.60 -12.58 -0.97
N LEU A 63 15.40 -11.99 -0.08
CA LEU A 63 16.78 -11.62 -0.36
C LEU A 63 17.72 -12.84 -0.43
N GLU A 64 17.49 -13.87 0.39
CA GLU A 64 18.31 -15.10 0.39
C GLU A 64 18.03 -15.97 -0.85
N TYR A 65 16.77 -16.10 -1.26
CA TYR A 65 16.36 -16.89 -2.42
C TYR A 65 16.08 -15.98 -3.62
N PHE A 66 17.10 -15.24 -4.06
CA PHE A 66 17.00 -14.19 -5.09
C PHE A 66 16.95 -14.74 -6.54
N SER A 67 16.02 -15.65 -6.82
CA SER A 67 15.94 -16.36 -8.12
C SER A 67 15.53 -15.47 -9.29
N ARG A 68 14.68 -14.46 -9.08
CA ARG A 68 14.21 -13.53 -10.13
C ARG A 68 14.35 -12.08 -9.63
N PRO A 69 15.54 -11.48 -9.79
CA PRO A 69 15.95 -10.26 -9.08
C PRO A 69 15.07 -9.04 -9.43
N ARG A 70 14.70 -8.89 -10.71
CA ARG A 70 13.89 -7.75 -11.19
C ARG A 70 12.52 -7.70 -10.50
N MET A 71 11.86 -8.85 -10.39
CA MET A 71 10.55 -8.93 -9.75
C MET A 71 10.62 -8.87 -8.22
N GLN A 72 11.59 -9.56 -7.62
CA GLN A 72 11.69 -9.65 -6.16
C GLN A 72 11.96 -8.30 -5.50
N ILE A 73 12.71 -7.41 -6.16
CA ILE A 73 12.93 -6.04 -5.65
C ILE A 73 11.59 -5.30 -5.46
N TYR A 74 10.65 -5.43 -6.40
CA TYR A 74 9.34 -4.81 -6.27
C TYR A 74 8.49 -5.47 -5.17
N VAL A 75 8.56 -6.80 -5.03
CA VAL A 75 7.88 -7.52 -3.94
C VAL A 75 8.41 -7.08 -2.58
N ILE A 76 9.73 -6.94 -2.42
CA ILE A 76 10.35 -6.46 -1.18
C ILE A 76 9.84 -5.05 -0.83
N ARG A 77 9.78 -4.13 -1.80
CA ARG A 77 9.19 -2.80 -1.61
C ARG A 77 7.74 -2.87 -1.12
N ILE A 78 6.94 -3.81 -1.62
CA ILE A 78 5.55 -3.98 -1.15
C ILE A 78 5.51 -4.56 0.27
N LEU A 79 6.35 -5.55 0.60
CA LEU A 79 6.38 -6.20 1.92
C LEU A 79 6.77 -5.23 3.05
N TRP A 80 7.62 -4.24 2.75
CA TRP A 80 8.01 -3.17 3.69
C TRP A 80 6.83 -2.28 4.15
N MET A 81 5.67 -2.39 3.52
CA MET A 81 4.46 -1.71 3.94
C MET A 81 4.03 -2.09 5.36
N VAL A 82 4.12 -3.36 5.75
CA VAL A 82 3.67 -3.82 7.07
C VAL A 82 4.49 -3.18 8.20
N PRO A 83 5.84 -3.16 8.16
CA PRO A 83 6.65 -2.46 9.16
C PRO A 83 6.38 -0.96 9.23
N VAL A 84 6.28 -0.30 8.07
CA VAL A 84 6.04 1.15 8.00
C VAL A 84 4.71 1.49 8.67
N TYR A 85 3.64 0.77 8.32
CA TYR A 85 2.29 1.04 8.82
C TYR A 85 2.14 0.66 10.30
N GLY A 86 2.75 -0.46 10.71
CA GLY A 86 2.73 -0.89 12.12
C GLY A 86 3.44 0.10 13.03
N LEU A 87 4.65 0.53 12.67
CA LEU A 87 5.41 1.51 13.46
C LEU A 87 4.73 2.88 13.48
N ASP A 88 4.27 3.35 12.33
CA ASP A 88 3.49 4.59 12.20
C ASP A 88 2.29 4.60 13.16
N SER A 89 1.45 3.57 13.12
CA SER A 89 0.27 3.47 13.98
C SER A 89 0.63 3.45 15.47
N TRP A 90 1.72 2.77 15.84
CA TRP A 90 2.16 2.68 17.24
C TRP A 90 2.78 3.98 17.76
N PHE A 91 3.51 4.71 16.92
CA PHE A 91 4.06 6.03 17.27
C PHE A 91 2.98 7.11 17.30
N ALA A 92 2.04 7.10 16.35
CA ALA A 92 0.90 8.02 16.34
C ALA A 92 0.07 7.92 17.63
N LEU A 93 -0.10 6.70 18.16
CA LEU A 93 -0.74 6.44 19.45
C LEU A 93 0.01 6.98 20.68
N ARG A 94 1.22 7.55 20.57
CA ARG A 94 1.96 8.11 21.72
C ARG A 94 2.35 9.55 21.53
N PHE A 95 2.69 9.92 20.30
CA PHE A 95 3.22 11.22 19.93
C PHE A 95 2.30 11.91 18.93
N GLU A 96 1.24 12.53 19.45
CA GLU A 96 0.24 13.27 18.66
C GLU A 96 0.90 14.39 17.81
N SER A 97 1.96 15.02 18.33
CA SER A 97 2.73 16.03 17.59
C SER A 97 3.43 15.52 16.34
N THR A 98 3.77 14.23 16.32
CA THR A 98 4.53 13.60 15.22
C THR A 98 3.60 12.91 14.21
N GLN A 99 2.33 12.70 14.59
CA GLN A 99 1.34 12.00 13.77
C GLN A 99 1.25 12.56 12.35
N ILE A 100 1.18 13.88 12.19
CA ILE A 100 1.06 14.54 10.87
C ILE A 100 2.22 14.16 9.94
N TYR A 101 3.45 14.10 10.48
CA TYR A 101 4.64 13.76 9.70
C TYR A 101 4.69 12.27 9.34
N LEU A 102 4.27 11.41 10.27
CA LEU A 102 4.24 9.97 10.06
C LEU A 102 3.14 9.58 9.06
N ASP A 103 1.95 10.15 9.19
CA ASP A 103 0.84 9.98 8.25
C ASP A 103 1.24 10.43 6.84
N THR A 104 1.91 11.60 6.73
CA THR A 104 2.46 12.09 5.45
C THR A 104 3.40 11.07 4.80
N PHE A 105 4.31 10.49 5.59
CA PHE A 105 5.25 9.49 5.09
C PHE A 105 4.54 8.21 4.65
N ARG A 106 3.57 7.74 5.45
CA ARG A 106 2.72 6.57 5.14
C ARG A 106 1.97 6.76 3.83
N GLU A 107 1.38 7.92 3.61
CA GLU A 107 0.65 8.26 2.38
C GLU A 107 1.55 8.29 1.14
N CYS A 108 2.74 8.89 1.26
CA CYS A 108 3.73 8.87 0.17
C CYS A 108 4.18 7.44 -0.14
N TYR A 109 4.37 6.63 0.90
CA TYR A 109 4.74 5.23 0.76
C TYR A 109 3.64 4.41 0.07
N GLU A 110 2.37 4.67 0.35
CA GLU A 110 1.23 4.03 -0.32
C GLU A 110 1.31 4.23 -1.85
N ALA A 111 1.55 5.47 -2.29
CA ALA A 111 1.69 5.78 -3.71
C ALA A 111 2.89 5.06 -4.33
N PHE A 112 4.02 5.02 -3.62
CA PHE A 112 5.19 4.26 -4.06
C PHE A 112 4.93 2.74 -4.17
N VAL A 113 4.13 2.18 -3.26
CA VAL A 113 3.73 0.76 -3.28
C VAL A 113 2.85 0.46 -4.49
N ILE A 114 1.89 1.32 -4.84
CA ILE A 114 1.04 1.15 -6.03
C ILE A 114 1.89 1.15 -7.30
N TYR A 115 2.86 2.07 -7.43
CA TYR A 115 3.79 2.06 -8.55
C TYR A 115 4.69 0.82 -8.57
N SER A 116 5.21 0.41 -7.41
CA SER A 116 6.02 -0.81 -7.31
C SER A 116 5.21 -2.05 -7.73
N PHE A 117 3.92 -2.09 -7.40
CA PHE A 117 3.03 -3.17 -7.84
C PHE A 117 2.79 -3.13 -9.36
N PHE A 118 2.55 -1.95 -9.96
CA PHE A 118 2.46 -1.83 -11.42
C PHE A 118 3.73 -2.33 -12.11
N MET A 119 4.90 -1.88 -11.65
CA MET A 119 6.19 -2.31 -12.20
C MET A 119 6.49 -3.79 -11.96
N TYR A 120 6.00 -4.38 -10.87
CA TYR A 120 6.08 -5.82 -10.64
C TYR A 120 5.32 -6.61 -11.71
N LEU A 121 4.08 -6.20 -12.03
CA LEU A 121 3.30 -6.86 -13.08
C LEU A 121 3.95 -6.70 -14.46
N LEU A 122 4.47 -5.51 -14.75
CA LEU A 122 5.18 -5.23 -16.00
C LEU A 122 6.45 -6.09 -16.12
N ALA A 123 7.28 -6.15 -15.07
CA ALA A 123 8.51 -6.93 -15.06
C ALA A 123 8.25 -8.43 -15.21
N TYR A 124 7.15 -8.95 -14.65
CA TYR A 124 6.75 -10.34 -14.86
C TYR A 124 6.45 -10.62 -16.33
N LEU A 125 5.71 -9.74 -16.99
CA LEU A 125 5.33 -9.93 -18.38
C LEU A 125 6.49 -9.74 -19.34
N GLU A 126 7.38 -8.79 -19.07
CA GLU A 126 8.62 -8.60 -19.86
C GLU A 126 9.53 -9.84 -19.79
N GLU A 127 9.60 -10.50 -18.63
CA GLU A 127 10.42 -11.70 -18.46
C GLU A 127 9.84 -12.92 -19.18
N GLU A 128 8.51 -13.04 -19.23
CA GLU A 128 7.83 -14.23 -19.79
C GLU A 128 7.53 -14.08 -21.31
N TYR A 129 7.25 -12.87 -21.79
CA TYR A 129 6.81 -12.61 -23.18
C TYR A 129 7.79 -11.72 -23.97
N GLY A 130 8.85 -11.21 -23.34
CA GLY A 130 9.83 -10.34 -24.01
C GLY A 130 9.29 -8.92 -24.20
N ASP A 131 9.21 -8.47 -25.46
CA ASP A 131 8.72 -7.13 -25.76
C ASP A 131 7.20 -7.05 -25.63
N ILE A 132 6.75 -6.59 -24.47
CA ILE A 132 5.34 -6.51 -24.14
C ILE A 132 4.57 -5.53 -25.03
N SER A 133 5.20 -4.48 -25.58
CA SER A 133 4.47 -3.54 -26.42
C SER A 133 4.08 -4.18 -27.75
N VAL A 134 5.01 -4.93 -28.35
CA VAL A 134 4.75 -5.73 -29.55
C VAL A 134 3.69 -6.80 -29.25
N TYR A 135 3.84 -7.53 -28.14
CA TYR A 135 2.87 -8.54 -27.75
C TYR A 135 1.46 -7.96 -27.55
N LEU A 136 1.35 -6.82 -26.87
CA LEU A 136 0.06 -6.15 -26.67
C LEU A 136 -0.52 -5.62 -27.97
N SER A 137 0.29 -5.15 -28.93
CA SER A 137 -0.19 -4.67 -30.22
C SER A 137 -0.95 -5.73 -31.04
N THR A 138 -0.71 -7.02 -30.76
CA THR A 138 -1.44 -8.13 -31.39
C THR A 138 -2.79 -8.44 -30.73
N LYS A 139 -3.10 -7.80 -29.58
CA LYS A 139 -4.36 -8.01 -28.86
C LYS A 139 -5.41 -6.97 -29.28
N GLU A 140 -6.67 -7.38 -29.16
CA GLU A 140 -7.81 -6.50 -29.37
C GLU A 140 -7.86 -5.38 -28.33
N GLU A 141 -8.33 -4.20 -28.76
CA GLU A 141 -8.53 -3.05 -27.90
C GLU A 141 -9.52 -3.36 -26.78
N ILE A 142 -9.21 -2.88 -25.58
CA ILE A 142 -10.03 -3.13 -24.39
C ILE A 142 -10.85 -1.89 -24.11
N PRO A 143 -12.18 -1.98 -24.09
CA PRO A 143 -13.03 -0.84 -23.79
C PRO A 143 -12.84 -0.37 -22.35
N HIS A 144 -12.85 0.95 -22.16
CA HIS A 144 -12.82 1.59 -20.86
C HIS A 144 -14.00 1.16 -19.98
N MET A 145 -13.75 0.87 -18.70
CA MET A 145 -14.78 0.41 -17.75
C MET A 145 -15.56 1.57 -17.10
N TRP A 146 -16.67 1.24 -16.43
CA TRP A 146 -17.46 2.13 -15.57
C TRP A 146 -17.89 3.45 -16.21
N GLY A 147 -18.36 3.40 -17.47
CA GLY A 147 -18.89 4.58 -18.16
C GLY A 147 -17.83 5.57 -18.65
N ILE A 148 -16.55 5.37 -18.33
CA ILE A 148 -15.43 6.18 -18.87
C ILE A 148 -15.30 6.01 -20.39
N GLN A 149 -15.84 4.92 -20.95
CA GLN A 149 -16.01 4.71 -22.39
C GLN A 149 -16.74 5.85 -23.13
N TYR A 150 -17.57 6.64 -22.43
CA TYR A 150 -18.26 7.78 -23.03
C TYR A 150 -17.40 9.05 -23.05
N LEU A 151 -16.37 9.13 -22.21
CA LEU A 151 -15.51 10.30 -22.07
C LEU A 151 -14.16 10.14 -22.80
N TYR A 152 -13.65 8.90 -22.88
CA TYR A 152 -12.38 8.58 -23.51
C TYR A 152 -12.51 7.47 -24.53
N LYS A 153 -11.87 7.66 -25.69
CA LYS A 153 -11.67 6.60 -26.69
C LYS A 153 -10.75 5.52 -26.13
N PRO A 154 -10.96 4.23 -26.47
CA PRO A 154 -10.06 3.16 -26.07
C PRO A 154 -8.63 3.48 -26.51
N TRP A 155 -7.67 3.23 -25.63
CA TRP A 155 -6.26 3.41 -25.93
C TRP A 155 -5.78 2.31 -26.87
N GLN A 156 -4.98 2.69 -27.86
CA GLN A 156 -4.38 1.75 -28.80
C GLN A 156 -3.47 0.77 -28.05
N MET A 157 -3.67 -0.52 -28.30
CA MET A 157 -2.89 -1.58 -27.66
C MET A 157 -1.43 -1.55 -28.13
N GLY A 158 -0.51 -1.75 -27.19
CA GLY A 158 0.93 -1.67 -27.42
C GLY A 158 1.61 -0.62 -26.55
N ASP A 159 2.53 0.14 -27.14
CA ASP A 159 3.31 1.17 -26.42
C ASP A 159 2.43 2.26 -25.81
N ASP A 160 1.45 2.74 -26.56
CA ASP A 160 0.56 3.82 -26.11
C ASP A 160 -0.24 3.41 -24.88
N PHE A 161 -0.85 2.22 -24.89
CA PHE A 161 -1.56 1.67 -23.73
C PHE A 161 -0.67 1.57 -22.49
N LEU A 162 0.54 1.03 -22.63
CA LEU A 162 1.51 0.90 -21.54
C LEU A 162 1.93 2.25 -20.99
N TRP A 163 2.20 3.20 -21.89
CA TRP A 163 2.60 4.56 -21.54
C TRP A 163 1.48 5.29 -20.79
N GLN A 164 0.23 5.21 -21.25
CA GLN A 164 -0.90 5.84 -20.55
C GLN A 164 -1.13 5.22 -19.16
N CYS A 165 -1.07 3.89 -19.04
CA CYS A 165 -1.21 3.23 -17.74
C CYS A 165 -0.08 3.64 -16.78
N LYS A 166 1.17 3.64 -17.26
CA LYS A 166 2.33 4.05 -16.48
C LYS A 166 2.23 5.53 -16.07
N LYS A 167 1.84 6.41 -16.98
CA LYS A 167 1.65 7.83 -16.72
C LYS A 167 0.56 8.09 -15.68
N GLY A 168 -0.55 7.34 -15.73
CA GLY A 168 -1.63 7.43 -14.74
C GLY A 168 -1.14 7.06 -13.32
N VAL A 169 -0.42 5.94 -13.19
CA VAL A 169 0.12 5.50 -11.90
C VAL A 169 1.21 6.44 -11.40
N LEU A 170 2.15 6.84 -12.27
CA LEU A 170 3.24 7.76 -11.91
C LEU A 170 2.70 9.15 -11.53
N GLY A 171 1.62 9.59 -12.18
CA GLY A 171 0.93 10.83 -11.87
C GLY A 171 0.48 10.87 -10.41
N TYR A 172 -0.06 9.78 -9.87
CA TYR A 172 -0.42 9.69 -8.46
C TYR A 172 0.80 9.77 -7.53
N VAL A 173 1.89 9.07 -7.86
CA VAL A 173 3.13 9.08 -7.05
C VAL A 173 3.74 10.46 -6.94
N ILE A 174 3.66 11.26 -8.00
CA ILE A 174 4.19 12.64 -7.99
C ILE A 174 3.20 13.59 -7.34
N LEU A 175 1.92 13.41 -7.62
CA LEU A 175 0.87 14.31 -7.12
C LEU A 175 0.70 14.18 -5.60
N ARG A 176 0.90 13.00 -5.01
CA ARG A 176 0.71 12.82 -3.57
C ARG A 176 1.68 13.66 -2.72
N PRO A 177 3.02 13.58 -2.89
CA PRO A 177 3.95 14.48 -2.20
C PRO A 177 3.71 15.96 -2.49
N LEU A 178 3.26 16.29 -3.71
CA LEU A 178 2.93 17.67 -4.07
C LEU A 178 1.71 18.18 -3.29
N MET A 179 0.65 17.39 -3.17
CA MET A 179 -0.52 17.73 -2.36
C MET A 179 -0.15 17.84 -0.88
N THR A 180 0.73 16.98 -0.37
CA THR A 180 1.25 17.10 1.00
C THR A 180 2.03 18.41 1.18
N ALA A 181 2.93 18.76 0.25
CA ALA A 181 3.68 20.01 0.32
C ALA A 181 2.75 21.24 0.32
N VAL A 182 1.71 21.22 -0.52
CA VAL A 182 0.66 22.25 -0.53
C VAL A 182 -0.07 22.30 0.82
N GLY A 183 -0.38 21.15 1.42
CA GLY A 183 -1.00 21.07 2.74
C GLY A 183 -0.14 21.69 3.84
N VAL A 184 1.16 21.38 3.86
CA VAL A 184 2.12 21.96 4.83
C VAL A 184 2.20 23.48 4.67
N VAL A 185 2.30 23.99 3.44
CA VAL A 185 2.33 25.44 3.18
C VAL A 185 1.02 26.10 3.64
N ALA A 186 -0.12 25.49 3.35
CA ALA A 186 -1.42 25.99 3.78
C ALA A 186 -1.58 25.98 5.31
N GLN A 187 -0.96 25.01 6.01
CA GLN A 187 -0.96 24.94 7.47
C GLN A 187 -0.15 26.09 8.07
N LEU A 188 1.03 26.38 7.49
CA LEU A 188 1.85 27.52 7.92
C LEU A 188 1.15 28.87 7.72
N LEU A 189 0.29 28.98 6.70
CA LEU A 189 -0.53 30.16 6.43
C LEU A 189 -1.83 30.21 7.25
N GLY A 190 -2.14 29.18 8.03
CA GLY A 190 -3.35 29.11 8.87
C GLY A 190 -4.66 28.88 8.10
N VAL A 191 -4.60 28.51 6.81
CA VAL A 191 -5.78 28.33 5.92
C VAL A 191 -6.09 26.87 5.56
N TYR A 192 -5.31 25.91 6.06
CA TYR A 192 -5.50 24.49 5.78
C TYR A 192 -6.84 23.96 6.31
N GLY A 193 -7.14 24.22 7.59
CA GLY A 193 -8.38 23.81 8.25
C GLY A 193 -8.47 22.30 8.46
N ASP A 194 -7.64 21.75 9.36
CA ASP A 194 -7.60 20.31 9.70
C ASP A 194 -8.99 19.73 9.99
N GLY A 195 -9.35 18.67 9.26
CA GLY A 195 -10.58 17.89 9.46
C GLY A 195 -11.89 18.65 9.18
N LYS A 196 -11.84 19.90 8.72
CA LYS A 196 -13.03 20.71 8.43
C LYS A 196 -13.39 20.62 6.96
N LEU A 197 -14.48 19.92 6.63
CA LEU A 197 -15.04 19.84 5.28
C LEU A 197 -15.78 21.14 4.91
N ARG A 198 -15.07 22.27 4.91
CA ARG A 198 -15.58 23.57 4.46
C ARG A 198 -14.97 23.94 3.11
N PHE A 199 -15.77 24.56 2.24
CA PHE A 199 -15.30 25.05 0.95
C PHE A 199 -14.24 26.16 1.06
N ASP A 200 -14.10 26.78 2.24
CA ASP A 200 -13.09 27.81 2.49
C ASP A 200 -11.70 27.23 2.85
N CYS A 201 -11.59 25.91 3.03
CA CYS A 201 -10.40 25.26 3.57
C CYS A 201 -9.63 24.50 2.48
N VAL A 202 -8.31 24.68 2.45
CA VAL A 202 -7.42 24.01 1.49
C VAL A 202 -7.44 22.48 1.66
N TYR A 203 -7.65 22.00 2.89
CA TYR A 203 -7.76 20.57 3.23
C TYR A 203 -8.78 19.81 2.37
N LEU A 204 -9.95 20.42 2.09
CA LEU A 204 -10.99 19.78 1.30
C LEU A 204 -10.51 19.54 -0.15
N TYR A 205 -9.88 20.54 -0.75
CA TYR A 205 -9.39 20.46 -2.13
C TYR A 205 -8.23 19.48 -2.28
N THR A 206 -7.24 19.53 -1.38
CA THR A 206 -6.10 18.60 -1.41
C THR A 206 -6.57 17.15 -1.22
N THR A 207 -7.56 16.93 -0.35
CA THR A 207 -8.16 15.61 -0.12
C THR A 207 -8.92 15.11 -1.36
N ILE A 208 -9.76 15.95 -1.99
CA ILE A 208 -10.50 15.56 -3.20
C ILE A 208 -9.54 15.23 -4.35
N ILE A 209 -8.56 16.10 -4.61
CA ILE A 209 -7.61 15.92 -5.70
C ILE A 209 -6.79 14.64 -5.50
N SER A 210 -6.32 14.39 -4.27
CA SER A 210 -5.56 13.18 -3.94
C SER A 210 -6.39 11.91 -4.14
N ASN A 211 -7.65 11.90 -3.68
CA ASN A 211 -8.54 10.76 -3.85
C ASN A 211 -8.85 10.50 -5.34
N VAL A 212 -9.18 11.54 -6.12
CA VAL A 212 -9.44 11.40 -7.56
C VAL A 212 -8.20 10.85 -8.28
N SER A 213 -7.02 11.34 -7.93
CA SER A 213 -5.76 10.84 -8.51
C SER A 213 -5.48 9.38 -8.14
N GLN A 214 -5.74 8.99 -6.89
CA GLN A 214 -5.63 7.60 -6.43
C GLN A 214 -6.62 6.69 -7.18
N PHE A 215 -7.88 7.11 -7.33
CA PHE A 215 -8.88 6.38 -8.11
C PHE A 215 -8.44 6.21 -9.57
N TRP A 216 -7.88 7.25 -10.19
CA TRP A 216 -7.36 7.18 -11.54
C TRP A 216 -6.18 6.21 -11.67
N ALA A 217 -5.21 6.25 -10.75
CA ALA A 217 -4.08 5.31 -10.75
C ALA A 217 -4.55 3.85 -10.57
N LEU A 218 -5.49 3.61 -9.65
CA LEU A 218 -6.08 2.29 -9.45
C LEU A 218 -6.88 1.85 -10.68
N TYR A 219 -7.57 2.77 -11.35
CA TYR A 219 -8.27 2.49 -12.60
C TYR A 219 -7.31 2.05 -13.70
N CYS A 220 -6.21 2.79 -13.92
CA CYS A 220 -5.16 2.43 -14.89
C CYS A 220 -4.57 1.05 -14.59
N LEU A 221 -4.32 0.75 -13.32
CA LEU A 221 -3.81 -0.55 -12.89
C LEU A 221 -4.82 -1.69 -13.16
N VAL A 222 -6.10 -1.47 -12.88
CA VAL A 222 -7.17 -2.46 -13.16
C VAL A 222 -7.35 -2.65 -14.67
N LEU A 223 -7.26 -1.58 -15.46
CA LEU A 223 -7.32 -1.64 -16.92
C LEU A 223 -6.14 -2.45 -17.48
N PHE A 224 -4.92 -2.19 -17.00
CA PHE A 224 -3.72 -2.96 -17.32
C PHE A 224 -3.88 -4.44 -16.98
N TYR A 225 -4.35 -4.74 -15.76
CA TYR A 225 -4.61 -6.11 -15.33
C TYR A 225 -5.65 -6.81 -16.21
N ARG A 226 -6.72 -6.11 -16.62
CA ARG A 226 -7.74 -6.69 -17.48
C ARG A 226 -7.17 -7.12 -18.83
N GLY A 227 -6.27 -6.34 -19.42
CA GLY A 227 -5.63 -6.70 -20.70
C GLY A 227 -4.59 -7.80 -20.65
N THR A 228 -4.06 -8.03 -19.46
CA THR A 228 -2.99 -9.01 -19.22
C THR A 228 -3.44 -10.13 -18.29
N LYS A 229 -4.76 -10.27 -18.06
CA LYS A 229 -5.34 -11.19 -17.07
C LYS A 229 -4.92 -12.65 -17.30
N TYR A 230 -4.95 -13.10 -18.55
CA TYR A 230 -4.59 -14.47 -18.91
C TYR A 230 -3.09 -14.74 -18.67
N GLU A 231 -2.24 -13.80 -19.08
CA GLU A 231 -0.79 -13.90 -18.89
C GLU A 231 -0.38 -13.84 -17.41
N LEU A 232 -1.13 -13.09 -16.60
CA LEU A 232 -0.87 -12.95 -15.16
C LEU A 232 -1.57 -14.02 -14.31
N ALA A 233 -2.40 -14.90 -14.89
CA ALA A 233 -3.05 -15.99 -14.16
C ALA A 233 -2.10 -16.81 -13.26
N PRO A 234 -0.89 -17.21 -13.68
CA PRO A 234 0.05 -17.97 -12.85
C PRO A 234 0.48 -17.27 -11.55
N ILE A 235 0.56 -15.93 -11.51
CA ILE A 235 1.03 -15.21 -10.32
C ILE A 235 -0.08 -14.84 -9.33
N ARG A 236 -1.36 -15.12 -9.67
CA ARG A 236 -2.57 -14.74 -8.92
C ARG A 236 -2.49 -13.30 -8.39
N PRO A 237 -2.42 -12.31 -9.29
CA PRO A 237 -2.12 -10.94 -8.90
C PRO A 237 -3.26 -10.29 -8.11
N VAL A 238 -4.52 -10.70 -8.34
CA VAL A 238 -5.69 -10.12 -7.68
C VAL A 238 -5.71 -10.43 -6.19
N SER A 239 -5.35 -11.65 -5.77
CA SER A 239 -5.29 -11.97 -4.34
C SER A 239 -4.19 -11.16 -3.64
N LYS A 240 -3.03 -11.00 -4.28
CA LYS A 240 -1.93 -10.19 -3.72
C LYS A 240 -2.27 -8.70 -3.69
N PHE A 241 -2.88 -8.19 -4.76
CA PHE A 241 -3.35 -6.80 -4.85
C PHE A 241 -4.47 -6.49 -3.87
N LEU A 242 -5.45 -7.40 -3.73
CA LEU A 242 -6.55 -7.24 -2.80
C LEU A 242 -6.07 -7.27 -1.36
N THR A 243 -5.05 -8.09 -1.02
CA THR A 243 -4.42 -8.03 0.31
C THR A 243 -3.75 -6.68 0.56
N VAL A 244 -2.96 -6.15 -0.38
CA VAL A 244 -2.31 -4.84 -0.24
C VAL A 244 -3.36 -3.73 -0.12
N LYS A 245 -4.35 -3.71 -1.02
CA LYS A 245 -5.41 -2.70 -1.02
C LYS A 245 -6.33 -2.83 0.20
N ALA A 246 -6.66 -4.03 0.66
CA ALA A 246 -7.43 -4.23 1.89
C ALA A 246 -6.65 -3.75 3.12
N VAL A 247 -5.33 -3.96 3.18
CA VAL A 247 -4.49 -3.40 4.25
C VAL A 247 -4.52 -1.87 4.20
N VAL A 248 -4.37 -1.24 3.03
CA VAL A 248 -4.52 0.22 2.87
C VAL A 248 -5.90 0.69 3.35
N PHE A 249 -6.99 0.10 2.85
CA PHE A 249 -8.35 0.51 3.22
C PHE A 249 -8.66 0.30 4.71
N LEU A 250 -8.11 -0.74 5.32
CA LEU A 250 -8.23 -1.01 6.76
C LEU A 250 -7.24 -0.20 7.61
N THR A 251 -6.37 0.62 7.02
CA THR A 251 -5.50 1.56 7.75
C THR A 251 -5.82 3.03 7.45
N TYR A 252 -6.82 3.29 6.61
CA TYR A 252 -7.47 4.59 6.53
C TYR A 252 -8.41 4.76 7.73
N TRP A 253 -8.05 5.67 8.65
CA TRP A 253 -8.91 6.18 9.72
C TRP A 253 -8.70 7.69 9.84
#